data_AF-A0A9P9I803-F1
#
_entry.id   AF-A0A9P9I803-F1
#
_cell.length_a   1.000
_cell.length_b   1.000
_cell.length_c   1.000
_cell.angle_alpha   90.00
_cell.angle_beta   90.00
_cell.angle_gamma   90.00
#
_symmetry.space_group_name_H-M   'P 1'
#
loop_
_entity.id
_entity.type
_entity.pdbx_description
1 polymer ?
#
loop_
_entity_poly.entity_id
_entity_poly.type
_entity_poly.pdbx_seq_one_letter_code
_entity_poly.pdbx_strand_id
1 'polypeptide(L)'
;MAAPFQNHMGTKVNPCVIINGVSGPCHLLACGHIVIINHGNWSCAQNCRHVVDSNSLGHPRFNGHTLTDHLYCTICNQNEPITIFKARHAQSADIQNLRHTMPMTRETLKSVPGFCAERLEYEPPLSILCLEYSHYDGNGIDPMHTHRLLCGHEVFVWPSRPCAANCHQAEPRCRGHAHPQNRVQADAILCQLCVQKAESGVAQYRWPRTL
;
A
#
# COMPACT_ATOMS: atom_id res chain seq x y z
N MET A 1 8.33 30.01 17.27
CA MET A 1 9.04 28.72 17.34
C MET A 1 8.01 27.63 17.10
N ALA A 2 7.96 27.04 15.91
CA ALA A 2 7.02 25.97 15.60
C ALA A 2 7.53 24.68 16.25
N ALA A 3 6.73 24.08 17.14
CA ALA A 3 7.01 22.75 17.64
C ALA A 3 7.13 21.77 16.45
N PRO A 4 8.10 20.83 16.47
CA PRO A 4 8.20 19.86 15.40
C PRO A 4 6.94 18.99 15.45
N PHE A 5 6.09 19.10 14.44
CA PHE A 5 4.97 18.18 14.17
C PHE A 5 5.53 16.78 13.78
N GLN A 6 6.35 16.19 14.66
CA GLN A 6 6.63 14.76 14.71
C GLN A 6 5.51 14.03 15.47
N ASN A 7 4.27 14.53 15.37
CA ASN A 7 3.11 13.82 15.87
C ASN A 7 2.99 12.53 15.08
N HIS A 8 3.38 11.46 15.76
CA HIS A 8 3.04 10.07 15.53
C HIS A 8 1.84 9.90 14.60
N MET A 9 2.05 9.50 13.33
CA MET A 9 0.94 9.20 12.42
C MET A 9 0.66 7.70 12.53
N GLY A 10 -0.58 7.31 12.83
CA GLY A 10 -0.97 5.90 12.96
C GLY A 10 -1.13 5.12 11.67
N THR A 11 -1.27 5.86 10.57
CA THR A 11 -1.49 5.31 9.24
C THR A 11 -0.19 4.94 8.52
N LYS A 12 0.98 4.93 9.17
CA LYS A 12 2.26 4.71 8.47
C LYS A 12 2.54 3.23 8.29
N VAL A 13 2.46 2.76 7.04
CA VAL A 13 3.23 1.60 6.59
C VAL A 13 4.31 2.12 5.66
N ASN A 14 5.57 1.72 5.88
CA ASN A 14 6.67 2.09 5.00
C ASN A 14 6.93 0.94 4.02
N PRO A 15 6.37 0.99 2.79
CA PRO A 15 6.60 -0.04 1.79
C PRO A 15 8.01 0.03 1.22
N CYS A 16 8.54 -1.11 0.79
CA CYS A 16 9.83 -1.25 0.12
C CYS A 16 11.01 -0.67 0.92
N VAL A 17 10.90 -0.60 2.25
CA VAL A 17 12.00 -0.12 3.09
C VAL A 17 13.16 -1.10 3.01
N ILE A 18 14.37 -0.57 2.89
CA ILE A 18 15.61 -1.34 2.97
C ILE A 18 16.28 -1.03 4.30
N ILE A 19 16.43 -2.04 5.16
CA ILE A 19 17.12 -1.94 6.46
C ILE A 19 18.39 -2.79 6.37
N ASN A 20 19.55 -2.16 6.54
CA ASN A 20 20.86 -2.84 6.45
C ASN A 20 21.05 -3.64 5.15
N GLY A 21 20.55 -3.12 4.01
CA GLY A 21 20.63 -3.79 2.71
C GLY A 21 19.57 -4.88 2.48
N VAL A 22 18.74 -5.19 3.48
CA VAL A 22 17.64 -6.16 3.37
C VAL A 22 16.33 -5.42 3.18
N SER A 23 15.60 -5.75 2.10
CA SER A 23 14.26 -5.21 1.86
C SER A 23 13.26 -5.78 2.87
N GLY A 24 12.37 -4.96 3.41
CA GLY A 24 11.30 -5.39 4.30
C GLY A 24 10.17 -6.11 3.55
N PRO A 25 9.26 -6.79 4.26
CA PRO A 25 8.26 -7.68 3.65
C PRO A 25 7.10 -6.97 2.94
N CYS A 26 6.88 -5.67 3.23
CA CYS A 26 5.77 -4.89 2.68
C CYS A 26 6.19 -4.16 1.40
N HIS A 27 5.38 -4.28 0.34
CA HIS A 27 5.64 -3.63 -0.95
C HIS A 27 4.42 -2.87 -1.45
N LEU A 28 4.62 -1.65 -1.90
CA LEU A 28 3.60 -0.86 -2.59
C LEU A 28 3.71 -1.13 -4.09
N LEU A 29 2.63 -1.60 -4.69
CA LEU A 29 2.56 -1.87 -6.13
C LEU A 29 2.16 -0.63 -6.92
N ALA A 30 2.47 -0.62 -8.22
CA ALA A 30 2.10 0.46 -9.13
C ALA A 30 0.58 0.71 -9.20
N CYS A 31 -0.23 -0.32 -8.95
CA CYS A 31 -1.69 -0.23 -8.84
C CYS A 31 -2.18 0.42 -7.53
N GLY A 32 -1.27 0.80 -6.62
CA GLY A 32 -1.61 1.47 -5.36
C GLY A 32 -1.92 0.56 -4.18
N HIS A 33 -1.95 -0.76 -4.37
CA HIS A 33 -2.15 -1.73 -3.30
C HIS A 33 -0.85 -2.10 -2.61
N ILE A 34 -0.92 -2.32 -1.29
CA ILE A 34 0.18 -2.85 -0.50
C ILE A 34 0.02 -4.36 -0.38
N VAL A 35 1.11 -5.08 -0.60
CA VAL A 35 1.18 -6.54 -0.49
C VAL A 35 2.34 -6.95 0.42
N ILE A 36 2.26 -8.15 0.96
CA ILE A 36 3.33 -8.76 1.77
C ILE A 36 3.88 -9.98 1.03
N ILE A 37 5.20 -10.13 0.98
CA ILE A 37 5.83 -11.34 0.43
C ILE A 37 5.92 -12.39 1.54
N ASN A 38 5.27 -13.55 1.33
CA ASN A 38 5.14 -14.58 2.36
C ASN A 38 6.46 -15.32 2.66
N HIS A 39 7.41 -15.39 1.71
CA HIS A 39 8.62 -16.22 1.88
C HIS A 39 9.89 -15.66 1.23
N GLY A 40 10.99 -15.75 1.98
CA GLY A 40 12.41 -15.90 1.56
C GLY A 40 13.07 -14.77 0.78
N ASN A 41 12.34 -14.09 -0.10
CA ASN A 41 12.88 -13.10 -1.01
C ASN A 41 12.03 -11.83 -0.99
N TRP A 42 12.38 -10.93 -0.09
CA TRP A 42 11.74 -9.62 0.07
C TRP A 42 12.23 -8.58 -0.93
N SER A 43 13.01 -8.96 -1.95
CA SER A 43 13.49 -8.02 -2.97
C SER A 43 12.31 -7.43 -3.74
N CYS A 44 12.45 -6.18 -4.18
CA CYS A 44 11.41 -5.53 -4.96
C CYS A 44 11.26 -6.19 -6.35
N ALA A 45 10.07 -6.05 -6.93
CA ALA A 45 9.75 -6.52 -8.28
C ALA A 45 9.58 -5.35 -9.25
N GLN A 46 9.47 -5.64 -10.55
CA GLN A 46 9.32 -4.60 -11.59
C GLN A 46 8.07 -3.72 -11.39
N ASN A 47 7.00 -4.28 -10.81
CA ASN A 47 5.76 -3.56 -10.55
C ASN A 47 5.67 -2.92 -9.16
N CYS A 48 6.74 -2.92 -8.36
CA CYS A 48 6.80 -2.10 -7.17
C CYS A 48 6.81 -0.62 -7.56
N ARG A 49 6.00 0.21 -6.90
CA ARG A 49 5.78 1.62 -7.29
C ARG A 49 7.06 2.40 -7.46
N HIS A 50 7.97 2.30 -6.49
CA HIS A 50 9.26 3.00 -6.55
C HIS A 50 10.17 2.54 -7.71
N VAL A 51 9.98 1.31 -8.23
CA VAL A 51 10.76 0.77 -9.36
C VAL A 51 10.22 1.39 -10.64
N VAL A 52 8.89 1.39 -10.79
CA VAL A 52 8.22 2.03 -11.92
C VAL A 52 8.60 3.51 -12.00
N ASP A 53 8.55 4.22 -10.87
CA ASP A 53 8.94 5.63 -10.80
C ASP A 53 10.43 5.82 -11.14
N SER A 54 11.32 5.00 -10.60
CA SER A 54 12.77 5.11 -10.85
C SER A 54 13.16 4.78 -12.30
N ASN A 55 12.53 3.76 -12.89
CA ASN A 55 12.74 3.38 -14.29
C ASN A 55 12.28 4.49 -15.23
N SER A 56 11.16 5.16 -14.90
CA SER A 56 10.68 6.31 -15.67
C SER A 56 11.62 7.52 -15.61
N LEU A 57 12.38 7.65 -14.51
CA LEU A 57 13.33 8.74 -14.28
C LEU A 57 14.78 8.37 -14.63
N GLY A 58 15.03 7.15 -15.10
CA GLY A 58 16.37 6.68 -15.49
C GLY A 58 17.38 6.60 -14.34
N HIS A 59 16.93 6.40 -13.09
CA HIS A 59 17.83 6.41 -11.91
C HIS A 59 18.41 5.01 -11.60
N PRO A 60 19.74 4.78 -11.79
CA PRO A 60 20.35 3.45 -11.70
C PRO A 60 20.51 2.89 -10.26
N ARG A 61 20.21 3.68 -9.22
CA ARG A 61 20.49 3.32 -7.82
C ARG A 61 19.61 2.19 -7.26
N PHE A 62 18.57 1.76 -7.96
CA PHE A 62 17.64 0.71 -7.50
C PHE A 62 17.86 -0.65 -8.19
N ASN A 63 18.81 -0.74 -9.12
CA ASN A 63 19.02 -1.95 -9.93
C ASN A 63 19.59 -3.14 -9.13
N GLY A 64 20.19 -2.91 -7.96
CA GLY A 64 20.77 -3.98 -7.13
C GLY A 64 19.77 -4.79 -6.30
N HIS A 65 18.53 -4.30 -6.13
CA HIS A 65 17.52 -4.92 -5.24
C HIS A 65 16.19 -5.22 -5.95
N THR A 66 16.19 -5.08 -7.28
CA THR A 66 15.01 -5.30 -8.11
C THR A 66 15.18 -6.59 -8.89
N LEU A 67 14.21 -7.48 -8.79
CA LEU A 67 14.12 -8.68 -9.62
C LEU A 67 13.33 -8.39 -10.89
N THR A 68 13.53 -9.22 -11.91
CA THR A 68 12.83 -9.12 -13.20
C THR A 68 11.40 -9.66 -13.15
N ASP A 69 10.96 -10.13 -11.99
CA ASP A 69 9.61 -10.67 -11.77
C ASP A 69 8.59 -9.59 -11.41
N HIS A 70 7.36 -10.04 -11.14
CA HIS A 70 6.23 -9.20 -10.73
C HIS A 70 5.61 -9.74 -9.44
N LEU A 71 5.20 -8.86 -8.54
CA LEU A 71 4.40 -9.23 -7.37
C LEU A 71 2.93 -9.35 -7.77
N TYR A 72 2.28 -10.45 -7.39
CA TYR A 72 0.84 -10.60 -7.61
C TYR A 72 0.04 -9.61 -6.76
N CYS A 73 -1.11 -9.17 -7.26
CA CYS A 73 -2.01 -8.31 -6.50
C CYS A 73 -3.38 -8.99 -6.41
N THR A 74 -3.65 -9.63 -5.28
CA THR A 74 -4.92 -10.33 -5.04
C THR A 74 -6.12 -9.41 -5.16
N ILE A 75 -6.02 -8.15 -4.70
CA ILE A 75 -7.12 -7.18 -4.74
C ILE A 75 -7.50 -6.82 -6.19
N CYS A 76 -6.51 -6.55 -7.06
CA CYS A 76 -6.77 -6.25 -8.47
C CYS A 76 -7.33 -7.45 -9.24
N ASN A 77 -6.97 -8.66 -8.83
CA ASN A 77 -7.41 -9.92 -9.45
C ASN A 77 -8.64 -10.50 -8.72
N GLN A 78 -9.54 -9.64 -8.25
CA GLN A 78 -10.86 -10.03 -7.70
C GLN A 78 -10.76 -11.07 -6.58
N ASN A 79 -9.74 -10.95 -5.74
CA ASN A 79 -9.43 -11.86 -4.64
C ASN A 79 -9.09 -13.31 -5.03
N GLU A 80 -8.82 -13.58 -6.31
CA GLU A 80 -8.42 -14.91 -6.76
C GLU A 80 -7.03 -15.31 -6.18
N PRO A 81 -6.87 -16.53 -5.63
CA PRO A 81 -5.57 -17.06 -5.25
C PRO A 81 -4.63 -17.16 -6.45
N ILE A 82 -3.36 -16.80 -6.26
CA ILE A 82 -2.35 -16.83 -7.34
C ILE A 82 -2.20 -18.22 -7.96
N THR A 83 -2.41 -19.30 -7.19
CA THR A 83 -2.34 -20.67 -7.69
C THR A 83 -3.43 -20.94 -8.72
N ILE A 84 -4.66 -20.49 -8.46
CA ILE A 84 -5.79 -20.61 -9.39
C ILE A 84 -5.56 -19.70 -10.59
N PHE A 85 -5.13 -18.45 -10.37
CA PHE A 85 -4.80 -17.51 -11.41
C PHE A 85 -3.73 -18.06 -12.38
N LYS A 86 -2.62 -18.59 -11.84
CA LYS A 86 -1.56 -19.20 -12.65
C LYS A 86 -2.02 -20.44 -13.41
N ALA A 87 -2.89 -21.27 -12.82
CA ALA A 87 -3.44 -22.44 -13.49
C ALA A 87 -4.33 -22.05 -14.69
N ARG A 88 -5.16 -21.02 -14.53
CA ARG A 88 -6.02 -20.48 -15.59
C ARG A 88 -5.21 -19.86 -16.73
N HIS A 89 -4.07 -19.27 -16.39
CA HIS A 89 -3.18 -18.57 -17.33
C HIS A 89 -1.88 -19.34 -17.57
N ALA A 90 -1.93 -20.68 -17.55
CA ALA A 90 -0.76 -21.55 -17.63
C ALA A 90 0.11 -21.32 -18.89
N GLN A 91 -0.48 -20.83 -19.97
CA GLN A 91 0.21 -20.59 -21.25
C GLN A 91 1.06 -19.30 -21.27
N SER A 92 0.88 -18.39 -20.30
CA SER A 92 1.62 -17.13 -20.26
C SER A 92 2.86 -17.23 -19.36
N ALA A 93 4.04 -17.10 -19.96
CA ALA A 93 5.32 -17.13 -19.25
C ALA A 93 5.42 -16.01 -18.20
N ASP A 94 4.91 -14.81 -18.50
CA ASP A 94 4.91 -13.68 -17.57
C ASP A 94 4.09 -13.97 -16.32
N ILE A 95 2.98 -14.69 -16.48
CA ILE A 95 2.14 -15.12 -15.36
C ILE A 95 2.85 -16.17 -14.50
N GLN A 96 3.62 -17.07 -15.10
CA GLN A 96 4.41 -18.04 -14.35
C GLN A 96 5.48 -17.36 -13.48
N ASN A 97 6.01 -16.21 -13.93
CA ASN A 97 6.98 -15.41 -13.18
C ASN A 97 6.37 -14.58 -12.05
N LEU A 98 5.04 -14.61 -11.81
CA LEU A 98 4.46 -13.89 -10.68
C LEU A 98 4.88 -14.49 -9.34
N ARG A 99 5.37 -13.66 -8.43
CA ARG A 99 5.64 -14.05 -7.05
C ARG A 99 4.37 -14.08 -6.22
N HIS A 100 4.29 -15.09 -5.35
CA HIS A 100 3.22 -15.21 -4.37
C HIS A 100 3.31 -14.08 -3.35
N THR A 101 2.18 -13.44 -3.12
CA THR A 101 2.02 -12.38 -2.14
C THR A 101 0.79 -12.62 -1.30
N MET A 102 0.77 -12.09 -0.09
CA MET A 102 -0.43 -11.97 0.70
C MET A 102 -0.98 -10.55 0.59
N PRO A 103 -2.31 -10.41 0.50
CA PRO A 103 -2.92 -9.09 0.53
C PRO A 103 -2.85 -8.51 1.93
N MET A 104 -2.85 -7.18 2.04
CA MET A 104 -2.86 -6.50 3.32
C MET A 104 -4.25 -6.62 4.00
N THR A 105 -4.35 -7.51 4.98
CA THR A 105 -5.48 -7.65 5.93
C THR A 105 -5.12 -7.07 7.29
N ARG A 106 -6.10 -6.90 8.20
CA ARG A 106 -5.78 -6.54 9.60
C ARG A 106 -4.85 -7.54 10.27
N GLU A 107 -5.03 -8.84 10.02
CA GLU A 107 -4.18 -9.86 10.60
C GLU A 107 -2.74 -9.75 10.09
N THR A 108 -2.56 -9.56 8.78
CA THR A 108 -1.21 -9.37 8.23
C THR A 108 -0.58 -8.07 8.71
N LEU A 109 -1.36 -7.01 8.99
CA LEU A 109 -0.83 -5.77 9.55
C LEU A 109 -0.20 -5.98 10.93
N LYS A 110 -0.78 -6.85 11.77
CA LYS A 110 -0.21 -7.20 13.10
C LYS A 110 1.19 -7.81 13.01
N SER A 111 1.53 -8.41 11.86
CA SER A 111 2.84 -9.02 11.62
C SER A 111 3.88 -8.06 11.04
N VAL A 112 3.49 -6.84 10.66
CA VAL A 112 4.40 -5.87 10.02
C VAL A 112 5.35 -5.28 11.08
N PRO A 113 6.69 -5.41 10.94
CA PRO A 113 7.62 -4.84 11.89
C PRO A 113 7.44 -3.33 12.06
N GLY A 114 7.38 -2.87 13.31
CA GLY A 114 7.17 -1.45 13.64
C GLY A 114 5.71 -1.00 13.57
N PHE A 115 4.77 -1.87 13.18
CA PHE A 115 3.35 -1.63 13.29
C PHE A 115 2.86 -2.07 14.68
N CYS A 116 2.19 -1.18 15.41
CA CYS A 116 1.70 -1.45 16.76
C CYS A 116 0.31 -2.08 16.67
N ALA A 117 0.24 -3.40 16.88
CA ALA A 117 -0.98 -4.19 16.73
C ALA A 117 -2.11 -3.71 17.65
N GLU A 118 -1.76 -3.24 18.85
CA GLU A 118 -2.67 -2.68 19.84
C GLU A 118 -3.47 -1.51 19.25
N ARG A 119 -2.87 -0.73 18.34
CA ARG A 119 -3.55 0.42 17.75
C ARG A 119 -4.72 0.01 16.86
N LEU A 120 -4.61 -1.11 16.13
CA LEU A 120 -5.73 -1.63 15.32
C LEU A 120 -6.96 -1.95 16.16
N GLU A 121 -6.77 -2.25 17.44
CA GLU A 121 -7.82 -2.67 18.35
C GLU A 121 -8.38 -1.51 19.17
N TYR A 122 -7.52 -0.54 19.55
CA TYR A 122 -7.89 0.52 20.50
C TYR A 122 -8.02 1.92 19.91
N GLU A 123 -7.42 2.20 18.76
CA GLU A 123 -7.59 3.52 18.14
C GLU A 123 -8.85 3.56 17.27
N PRO A 124 -9.52 4.73 17.13
CA PRO A 124 -10.66 4.87 16.23
C PRO A 124 -10.25 4.39 14.83
N PRO A 125 -11.07 3.61 14.10
CA PRO A 125 -10.70 3.04 12.80
C PRO A 125 -10.07 4.05 11.84
N LEU A 126 -10.57 5.29 11.86
CA LEU A 126 -10.11 6.46 11.11
C LEU A 126 -8.64 6.87 11.29
N SER A 127 -7.98 6.42 12.36
CA SER A 127 -6.59 6.76 12.67
C SER A 127 -5.56 5.81 12.05
N ILE A 128 -6.02 4.66 11.52
CA ILE A 128 -5.16 3.60 10.96
C ILE A 128 -5.66 3.15 9.60
N LEU A 129 -6.96 2.86 9.48
CA LEU A 129 -7.63 2.48 8.24
C LEU A 129 -8.50 3.65 7.78
N CYS A 130 -8.10 4.28 6.69
CA CYS A 130 -8.78 5.47 6.19
C CYS A 130 -10.08 5.06 5.51
N LEU A 131 -11.19 5.66 5.95
CA LEU A 131 -12.53 5.41 5.42
C LEU A 131 -12.62 5.92 3.98
N GLU A 132 -13.43 5.24 3.18
CA GLU A 132 -13.80 5.77 1.87
C GLU A 132 -14.49 7.12 2.05
N TYR A 133 -14.02 8.09 1.27
CA TYR A 133 -14.66 9.37 1.13
C TYR A 133 -15.60 9.29 -0.06
N SER A 134 -16.86 8.92 0.18
CA SER A 134 -17.93 9.16 -0.76
C SER A 134 -18.37 10.61 -0.59
N HIS A 135 -18.26 11.40 -1.67
CA HIS A 135 -18.57 12.82 -1.74
C HIS A 135 -19.73 13.25 -0.80
N TYR A 136 -19.38 13.74 0.38
CA TYR A 136 -20.34 14.40 1.28
C TYR A 136 -20.39 15.86 0.84
N ASP A 137 -21.27 16.15 -0.12
CA ASP A 137 -22.03 17.38 -0.29
C ASP A 137 -21.28 18.69 0.03
N GLY A 138 -20.08 18.83 -0.55
CA GLY A 138 -19.47 20.11 -0.95
C GLY A 138 -18.97 21.08 0.12
N ASN A 139 -19.48 21.14 1.34
CA ASN A 139 -19.21 22.28 2.23
C ASN A 139 -18.85 21.85 3.65
N GLY A 140 -17.55 21.61 3.91
CA GLY A 140 -17.05 21.59 5.29
C GLY A 140 -15.83 20.73 5.56
N ILE A 141 -15.45 19.84 4.64
CA ILE A 141 -14.26 19.00 4.83
C ILE A 141 -13.06 19.69 4.20
N ASP A 142 -12.07 19.99 5.05
CA ASP A 142 -10.80 20.54 4.61
C ASP A 142 -10.12 19.55 3.64
N PRO A 143 -9.80 19.97 2.39
CA PRO A 143 -9.11 19.18 1.40
C PRO A 143 -7.83 18.48 1.90
N MET A 144 -7.19 19.00 2.96
CA MET A 144 -6.02 18.40 3.59
C MET A 144 -6.28 17.06 4.28
N HIS A 145 -7.54 16.71 4.53
CA HIS A 145 -7.92 15.40 5.06
C HIS A 145 -8.26 14.38 3.97
N THR A 146 -8.44 14.82 2.72
CA THR A 146 -8.91 13.96 1.65
C THR A 146 -7.78 13.57 0.72
N HIS A 147 -7.59 12.27 0.53
CA HIS A 147 -6.53 11.74 -0.32
C HIS A 147 -7.09 10.85 -1.41
N ARG A 148 -6.70 11.13 -2.66
CA ARG A 148 -6.95 10.22 -3.79
C ARG A 148 -5.78 9.26 -3.91
N LEU A 149 -6.03 7.97 -3.76
CA LEU A 149 -5.01 6.93 -3.81
C LEU A 149 -4.83 6.39 -5.24
N LEU A 150 -3.68 5.78 -5.51
CA LEU A 150 -3.35 5.12 -6.79
C LEU A 150 -4.29 3.95 -7.11
N CYS A 151 -4.89 3.32 -6.10
CA CYS A 151 -5.90 2.28 -6.28
C CYS A 151 -7.27 2.82 -6.74
N GLY A 152 -7.40 4.15 -6.89
CA GLY A 152 -8.61 4.81 -7.36
C GLY A 152 -9.55 5.27 -6.24
N HIS A 153 -9.40 4.75 -5.01
CA HIS A 153 -10.23 5.18 -3.89
C HIS A 153 -9.83 6.58 -3.39
N GLU A 154 -10.83 7.39 -3.07
CA GLU A 154 -10.67 8.63 -2.30
C GLU A 154 -10.94 8.30 -0.83
N VAL A 155 -10.06 8.74 0.06
CA VAL A 155 -10.11 8.39 1.48
C VAL A 155 -10.01 9.61 2.37
N PHE A 156 -10.69 9.56 3.51
CA PHE A 156 -10.55 10.55 4.57
C PHE A 156 -9.52 10.08 5.60
N VAL A 157 -8.61 10.98 5.98
CA VAL A 157 -7.50 10.71 6.90
C VAL A 157 -7.59 11.62 8.11
N TRP A 158 -7.41 11.06 9.32
CA TRP A 158 -7.34 11.82 10.55
C TRP A 158 -6.14 11.39 11.42
N PRO A 159 -5.29 12.31 11.90
CA PRO A 159 -5.28 13.75 11.60
C PRO A 159 -4.93 14.05 10.14
N SER A 160 -5.07 15.31 9.70
CA SER A 160 -4.59 15.72 8.36
C SER A 160 -3.09 15.50 8.24
N ARG A 161 -2.64 15.21 7.02
CA ARG A 161 -1.24 14.89 6.75
C ARG A 161 -0.85 15.19 5.30
N PRO A 162 0.45 15.32 4.98
CA PRO A 162 0.89 15.38 3.59
C PRO A 162 0.56 14.08 2.83
N CYS A 163 0.53 14.18 1.51
CA CYS A 163 0.37 13.02 0.62
C CYS A 163 1.37 11.90 0.95
N ALA A 164 0.92 10.66 0.85
CA ALA A 164 1.73 9.46 1.01
C ALA A 164 2.18 8.91 -0.35
N ALA A 165 3.10 7.94 -0.36
CA ALA A 165 3.67 7.34 -1.56
C ALA A 165 2.63 6.69 -2.49
N ASN A 166 1.48 6.28 -1.94
CA ASN A 166 0.36 5.73 -2.70
C ASN A 166 -0.73 6.75 -3.06
N CYS A 167 -0.49 8.05 -2.89
CA CYS A 167 -1.38 9.11 -3.38
C CYS A 167 -1.17 9.36 -4.88
N HIS A 168 -2.25 9.71 -5.58
CA HIS A 168 -2.21 10.10 -6.98
C HIS A 168 -1.54 11.48 -7.13
N GLN A 169 -0.38 11.51 -7.80
CA GLN A 169 0.39 12.75 -7.97
C GLN A 169 0.10 13.49 -9.28
N ALA A 170 -0.47 12.80 -10.27
CA ALA A 170 -0.87 13.36 -11.57
C ALA A 170 -2.31 13.87 -11.54
N GLU A 171 -2.77 14.55 -12.60
CA GLU A 171 -4.14 15.09 -12.67
C GLU A 171 -5.21 13.98 -12.83
N PRO A 172 -6.35 14.04 -12.11
CA PRO A 172 -6.65 14.97 -11.03
C PRO A 172 -5.78 14.73 -9.80
N ARG A 173 -5.04 15.76 -9.36
CA ARG A 173 -4.08 15.63 -8.27
C ARG A 173 -4.79 15.34 -6.95
N CYS A 174 -4.15 14.57 -6.09
CA CYS A 174 -4.62 14.36 -4.72
C CYS A 174 -4.85 15.69 -3.99
N ARG A 175 -6.03 15.86 -3.39
CA ARG A 175 -6.44 17.09 -2.68
C ARG A 175 -5.55 17.43 -1.49
N GLY A 176 -5.04 16.40 -0.80
CA GLY A 176 -4.01 16.53 0.24
C GLY A 176 -2.69 17.17 -0.22
N HIS A 177 -2.50 17.46 -1.52
CA HIS A 177 -1.41 18.31 -2.01
C HIS A 177 -1.50 19.75 -1.49
N ALA A 178 -2.67 20.20 -1.03
CA ALA A 178 -2.84 21.49 -0.37
C ALA A 178 -2.08 21.61 0.97
N HIS A 179 -1.59 20.50 1.53
CA HIS A 179 -0.89 20.50 2.82
C HIS A 179 0.43 21.31 2.75
N PRO A 180 0.75 22.17 3.75
CA PRO A 180 1.87 23.14 3.67
C PRO A 180 3.25 22.55 3.37
N GLN A 181 3.50 21.32 3.82
CA GLN A 181 4.79 20.64 3.63
C GLN A 181 5.01 20.14 2.21
N ASN A 182 3.95 20.11 1.38
CA ASN A 182 3.85 19.76 -0.05
C ASN A 182 4.76 18.65 -0.63
N ARG A 183 5.33 17.82 0.24
CA ARG A 183 6.24 16.74 -0.10
C ARG A 183 5.54 15.44 0.18
N VAL A 184 5.52 14.59 -0.83
CA VAL A 184 5.03 13.22 -0.68
C VAL A 184 5.94 12.49 0.32
N GLN A 185 5.32 11.91 1.33
CA GLN A 185 5.98 11.11 2.35
C GLN A 185 6.26 9.70 1.81
N ALA A 186 7.30 9.05 2.32
CA ALA A 186 7.71 7.72 1.87
C ALA A 186 6.80 6.59 2.37
N ASP A 187 5.94 6.84 3.35
CA ASP A 187 4.97 5.88 3.85
C ASP A 187 3.72 5.81 2.95
N ALA A 188 2.81 4.88 3.23
CA ALA A 188 1.58 4.65 2.48
C ALA A 188 0.35 4.76 3.39
N ILE A 189 -0.74 5.32 2.85
CA ILE A 189 -2.04 5.37 3.52
C ILE A 189 -2.77 4.03 3.34
N LEU A 190 -3.24 3.43 4.44
CA LEU A 190 -4.04 2.22 4.40
C LEU A 190 -5.50 2.54 4.09
N CYS A 191 -6.00 2.04 2.95
CA CYS A 191 -7.40 2.17 2.56
C CYS A 191 -8.25 1.07 3.20
N GLN A 192 -9.27 1.45 3.98
CA GLN A 192 -10.14 0.49 4.65
C GLN A 192 -10.85 -0.45 3.67
N LEU A 193 -11.30 0.05 2.52
CA LEU A 193 -11.97 -0.78 1.51
C LEU A 193 -11.03 -1.83 0.91
N CYS A 194 -9.78 -1.45 0.61
CA CYS A 194 -8.79 -2.40 0.11
C CYS A 194 -8.52 -3.51 1.14
N VAL A 195 -8.41 -3.16 2.42
CA VAL A 195 -8.22 -4.12 3.52
C VAL A 195 -9.45 -5.03 3.68
N GLN A 196 -10.67 -4.49 3.65
CA GLN A 196 -11.90 -5.29 3.72
C GLN A 196 -12.08 -6.22 2.52
N LYS A 197 -11.74 -5.75 1.30
CA LYS A 197 -11.72 -6.59 0.09
C LYS A 197 -10.74 -7.74 0.26
N ALA A 198 -9.53 -7.47 0.74
CA ALA A 198 -8.53 -8.49 1.03
C ALA A 198 -9.01 -9.54 2.06
N GLU A 199 -9.61 -9.09 3.17
CA GLU A 199 -10.16 -9.97 4.21
C GLU A 199 -11.27 -10.86 3.66
N SER A 200 -12.15 -10.31 2.83
CA SER A 200 -13.23 -11.06 2.17
C SER A 200 -12.66 -12.18 1.28
N GLY A 201 -11.58 -11.88 0.54
CA GLY A 201 -10.87 -12.86 -0.27
C GLY A 201 -10.22 -13.98 0.54
N VAL A 202 -9.55 -13.61 1.64
CA VAL A 202 -8.94 -14.58 2.56
C VAL A 202 -9.99 -15.51 3.17
N ALA A 203 -11.15 -14.96 3.56
CA ALA A 203 -12.27 -15.75 4.09
C ALA A 203 -12.85 -16.72 3.05
N GLN A 204 -13.00 -16.29 1.79
CA GLN A 204 -13.54 -17.10 0.71
C GLN A 204 -12.65 -18.32 0.38
N TYR A 205 -11.34 -18.14 0.35
CA TYR A 205 -10.40 -19.16 -0.15
C TYR A 205 -9.59 -19.89 0.93
N ARG A 206 -9.89 -19.67 2.22
CA ARG A 206 -9.19 -20.29 3.37
C ARG A 206 -7.67 -20.23 3.24
N TRP A 207 -7.13 -19.03 2.97
CA TRP A 207 -5.68 -18.86 2.86
C TRP A 207 -4.97 -19.34 4.13
N PRO A 208 -3.78 -19.95 4.02
CA PRO A 208 -2.98 -20.32 5.18
C PRO A 208 -2.72 -19.06 6.04
N ARG A 209 -2.99 -19.16 7.33
CA ARG A 209 -2.94 -18.02 8.28
C ARG A 209 -1.54 -17.71 8.82
N THR A 210 -0.52 -18.42 8.36
CA THR A 210 0.84 -18.36 8.93
C THR A 210 1.84 -17.86 7.89
N LEU A 211 2.58 -16.81 8.26
CA LEU A 211 3.85 -16.38 7.66
C LEU A 211 4.95 -17.41 7.92
#